data_AF-A0A2N1PWQ4-F1
#
_entry.id   AF-A0A2N1PWQ4-F1
#
_cell.length_a   1.000
_cell.length_b   1.000
_cell.length_c   1.000
_cell.angle_alpha   90.00
_cell.angle_beta   90.00
_cell.angle_gamma   90.00
#
_symmetry.space_group_name_H-M   'P 1'
#
loop_
_entity.id
_entity.type
_entity.pdbx_description
1 polymer ?
#
loop_
_entity_poly.entity_id
_entity_poly.type
_entity_poly.pdbx_seq_one_letter_code
_entity_poly.pdbx_strand_id
1 'polypeptide(L)'
;MNRSTFINQLTKGLKEMGILDIEEIVKDYDSHFDNELKKGRTEDEVSKALGKIDDILLDFKPDYHLKKEKRLMSKYSILTSDLFIYPGMFSLYLVNLVIISLSLVSLLLAIYITFMMDFLVFIPVMVFPFSLFLGLSFLSLAVLSFSMAVLLFKYLNILMKRLGLWHKQVLKGQYLHQFIAVKQSKVMKMMCLWSSISFILFFIITFILGVTMTGDPQFWEYWNWFN
;
A
#
# COMPACT_ATOMS: atom_id res chain seq x y z
N MET A 1 -55.66 -14.01 -0.39
CA MET A 1 -55.23 -13.32 -1.62
C MET A 1 -54.46 -14.30 -2.48
N ASN A 2 -54.58 -14.21 -3.81
CA ASN A 2 -53.80 -15.05 -4.73
C ASN A 2 -52.32 -14.60 -4.74
N ARG A 3 -51.37 -15.52 -4.94
CA ARG A 3 -49.91 -15.28 -4.99
C ARG A 3 -49.55 -14.05 -5.85
N SER A 4 -50.10 -13.97 -7.05
CA SER A 4 -49.82 -12.87 -7.99
C SER A 4 -50.24 -11.50 -7.44
N THR A 5 -51.36 -11.43 -6.72
CA THR A 5 -51.87 -10.19 -6.12
C THR A 5 -51.03 -9.75 -4.93
N PHE A 6 -50.55 -10.69 -4.12
CA PHE A 6 -49.69 -10.40 -2.97
C PHE A 6 -48.32 -9.86 -3.41
N ILE A 7 -47.68 -10.54 -4.37
CA ILE A 7 -46.37 -10.11 -4.90
C ILE A 7 -46.45 -8.75 -5.59
N ASN A 8 -47.50 -8.49 -6.37
CA ASN A 8 -47.68 -7.19 -7.03
C ASN A 8 -47.85 -6.04 -6.03
N GLN A 9 -48.60 -6.26 -4.95
CA GLN A 9 -48.80 -5.24 -3.91
C GLN A 9 -47.54 -5.01 -3.07
N LEU A 10 -46.82 -6.08 -2.71
CA LEU A 10 -45.53 -5.99 -2.03
C LEU A 10 -44.52 -5.24 -2.90
N THR A 11 -44.41 -5.58 -4.19
CA THR A 11 -43.52 -4.92 -5.14
C THR A 11 -43.85 -3.43 -5.27
N LYS A 12 -45.14 -3.08 -5.33
CA LYS A 12 -45.58 -1.68 -5.40
C LYS A 12 -45.23 -0.92 -4.13
N GLY A 13 -45.49 -1.48 -2.95
CA GLY A 13 -45.14 -0.86 -1.66
C GLY A 13 -43.63 -0.69 -1.47
N LEU A 14 -42.83 -1.71 -1.84
CA LEU A 14 -41.36 -1.63 -1.80
C LEU A 14 -40.81 -0.59 -2.79
N LYS A 15 -41.46 -0.42 -3.95
CA LYS A 15 -41.09 0.57 -4.97
C LYS A 15 -41.45 2.00 -4.54
N GLU A 16 -42.62 2.19 -3.92
CA GLU A 16 -43.02 3.48 -3.33
C GLU A 16 -42.10 3.88 -2.17
N MET A 17 -41.54 2.90 -1.44
CA MET A 17 -40.50 3.12 -0.42
C MET A 17 -39.07 3.32 -1.00
N GLY A 18 -38.88 3.14 -2.31
CA GLY A 18 -37.58 3.36 -2.97
C GLY A 18 -36.49 2.37 -2.57
N ILE A 19 -36.86 1.13 -2.23
CA ILE A 19 -35.94 0.04 -1.94
C ILE A 19 -35.28 -0.42 -3.25
N LEU A 20 -33.97 -0.70 -3.25
CA LEU A 20 -33.22 -1.11 -4.45
C LEU A 20 -33.21 -2.63 -4.67
N ASP A 21 -33.33 -3.41 -3.58
CA ASP A 21 -33.20 -4.87 -3.58
C ASP A 21 -34.57 -5.56 -3.77
N ILE A 22 -35.49 -4.95 -4.53
CA ILE A 22 -36.89 -5.41 -4.67
C ILE A 22 -36.95 -6.81 -5.27
N GLU A 23 -36.14 -7.10 -6.30
CA GLU A 23 -36.16 -8.40 -6.99
C GLU A 23 -35.72 -9.55 -6.10
N GLU A 24 -34.75 -9.34 -5.21
CA GLU A 24 -34.27 -10.35 -4.27
C GLU A 24 -35.31 -10.65 -3.19
N ILE A 25 -35.90 -9.59 -2.60
CA ILE A 25 -36.96 -9.73 -1.59
C ILE A 25 -38.18 -10.44 -2.19
N VAL A 26 -38.62 -10.04 -3.39
CA VAL A 26 -39.76 -10.66 -4.07
C VAL A 26 -39.51 -12.15 -4.33
N LYS A 27 -38.30 -12.52 -4.76
CA LYS A 27 -37.93 -13.90 -5.05
C LYS A 27 -37.93 -14.80 -3.81
N ASP A 28 -37.51 -14.29 -2.66
CA ASP A 28 -37.54 -15.03 -1.40
C ASP A 28 -38.98 -15.35 -0.96
N TYR A 29 -39.89 -14.38 -1.05
CA TYR A 29 -41.32 -14.62 -0.77
C TYR A 29 -41.92 -15.60 -1.77
N ASP A 30 -41.53 -15.52 -3.05
CA ASP A 30 -42.01 -16.41 -4.09
C ASP A 30 -41.61 -17.87 -3.82
N SER A 31 -40.36 -18.11 -3.40
CA SER A 31 -39.90 -19.43 -2.97
C SER A 31 -40.63 -19.92 -1.71
N HIS A 32 -41.01 -19.02 -0.81
CA HIS A 32 -41.77 -19.36 0.39
C HIS A 32 -43.20 -19.82 0.05
N PHE A 33 -43.84 -19.20 -0.94
CA PHE A 33 -45.12 -19.67 -1.48
C PHE A 33 -44.99 -21.07 -2.09
N ASP A 34 -43.97 -21.32 -2.90
CA ASP A 34 -43.74 -22.63 -3.52
C ASP A 34 -43.50 -23.75 -2.48
N ASN A 35 -42.83 -23.43 -1.37
CA ASN A 35 -42.56 -24.38 -0.30
C ASN A 35 -43.80 -24.71 0.54
N GLU A 36 -44.68 -23.74 0.78
CA GLU A 36 -45.93 -23.96 1.52
C GLU A 36 -47.00 -24.65 0.65
N LEU A 37 -47.01 -24.39 -0.66
CA LEU A 37 -47.86 -25.09 -1.63
C LEU A 37 -47.51 -26.59 -1.72
N LYS A 38 -46.22 -26.93 -1.70
CA LYS A 38 -45.76 -28.34 -1.67
C LYS A 38 -46.18 -29.09 -0.41
N LYS A 39 -46.48 -28.39 0.68
CA LYS A 39 -47.01 -28.97 1.93
C LYS A 39 -48.53 -29.17 1.90
N GLY A 40 -49.19 -28.88 0.76
CA GLY A 40 -50.62 -29.09 0.56
C GLY A 40 -51.50 -27.96 1.11
N ARG A 41 -50.94 -26.79 1.43
CA ARG A 41 -51.72 -25.61 1.84
C ARG A 41 -52.23 -24.85 0.64
N THR A 42 -53.40 -24.23 0.77
CA THR A 42 -53.98 -23.40 -0.28
C THR A 42 -53.35 -22.00 -0.28
N GLU A 43 -53.24 -21.36 -1.45
CA GLU A 43 -52.61 -20.03 -1.60
C GLU A 43 -53.22 -18.97 -0.66
N ASP A 44 -54.53 -19.09 -0.42
CA ASP A 44 -55.29 -18.17 0.42
C ASP A 44 -54.89 -18.27 1.91
N GLU A 45 -54.56 -19.48 2.39
CA GLU A 45 -54.09 -19.71 3.76
C GLU A 45 -52.65 -19.23 3.96
N VAL A 46 -51.79 -19.40 2.95
CA VAL A 46 -50.41 -18.91 2.98
C VAL A 46 -50.38 -17.38 3.04
N SER A 47 -51.25 -16.71 2.27
CA SER A 47 -51.37 -15.25 2.30
C SER A 47 -51.84 -14.70 3.66
N LYS A 48 -52.70 -15.43 4.37
CA LYS A 48 -53.15 -15.07 5.72
C LYS A 48 -52.09 -15.33 6.78
N ALA A 49 -51.30 -16.40 6.62
CA ALA A 49 -50.20 -16.74 7.52
C ALA A 49 -49.02 -15.78 7.43
N LEU A 50 -48.79 -15.19 6.25
CA LEU A 50 -47.73 -14.19 6.03
C LEU A 50 -48.02 -12.81 6.64
N GLY A 51 -49.27 -12.53 7.02
CA GLY A 51 -49.65 -11.26 7.65
C GLY A 51 -50.00 -10.14 6.65
N LYS A 52 -50.24 -8.92 7.16
CA LYS A 52 -50.59 -7.76 6.34
C LYS A 52 -49.35 -7.17 5.69
N ILE A 53 -49.47 -6.80 4.42
CA ILE A 53 -48.39 -6.22 3.62
C ILE A 53 -47.88 -4.91 4.23
N ASP A 54 -48.76 -4.10 4.82
CA ASP A 54 -48.39 -2.82 5.45
C ASP A 54 -47.46 -3.00 6.67
N ASP A 55 -47.67 -4.07 7.45
CA ASP A 55 -46.84 -4.37 8.63
C ASP A 55 -45.44 -4.84 8.18
N ILE A 56 -45.38 -5.68 7.13
CA ILE A 56 -44.13 -6.12 6.51
C ILE A 56 -43.33 -4.91 5.99
N LEU A 57 -43.99 -3.97 5.31
CA LEU A 57 -43.35 -2.76 4.79
C LEU A 57 -42.82 -1.85 5.90
N LEU A 58 -43.51 -1.76 7.05
CA LEU A 58 -43.07 -1.00 8.21
C LEU A 58 -41.79 -1.56 8.83
N ASP A 59 -41.65 -2.88 8.88
CA ASP A 59 -40.44 -3.55 9.40
C ASP A 59 -39.20 -3.29 8.53
N PHE A 60 -39.37 -3.14 7.20
CA PHE A 60 -38.27 -2.82 6.29
C PHE A 60 -37.82 -1.35 6.34
N LYS A 61 -38.66 -0.45 6.88
CA LYS A 61 -38.42 0.99 6.89
C LYS A 61 -37.19 1.40 7.73
N PRO A 62 -37.05 1.03 9.02
CA PRO A 62 -35.88 1.41 9.82
C PRO A 62 -34.58 0.77 9.30
N ASP A 63 -34.62 -0.50 8.91
CA ASP A 63 -33.42 -1.22 8.44
C ASP A 63 -32.90 -0.71 7.10
N TYR A 64 -33.78 -0.32 6.16
CA TYR A 64 -33.36 0.25 4.89
C TYR A 64 -32.66 1.61 5.06
N HIS A 65 -33.22 2.50 5.89
CA HIS A 65 -32.61 3.80 6.16
C HIS A 65 -31.24 3.67 6.83
N LEU A 66 -31.11 2.77 7.82
CA LEU A 66 -29.84 2.48 8.48
C LEU A 66 -28.83 1.81 7.53
N LYS A 67 -29.25 0.86 6.69
CA LYS A 67 -28.39 0.20 5.70
C LYS A 67 -27.94 1.19 4.62
N LYS A 68 -28.82 2.10 4.18
CA LYS A 68 -28.52 3.16 3.22
C LYS A 68 -27.56 4.20 3.80
N GLU A 69 -27.77 4.67 5.03
CA GLU A 69 -26.83 5.56 5.72
C GLU A 69 -25.48 4.92 5.95
N LYS A 70 -25.43 3.67 6.45
CA LYS A 70 -24.16 2.93 6.60
C LYS A 70 -23.44 2.75 5.26
N ARG A 71 -24.18 2.50 4.17
CA ARG A 71 -23.61 2.36 2.81
C ARG A 71 -23.08 3.69 2.27
N LEU A 72 -23.76 4.80 2.55
CA LEU A 72 -23.33 6.14 2.15
C LEU A 72 -22.14 6.62 2.99
N MET A 73 -22.21 6.49 4.31
CA MET A 73 -21.12 6.80 5.24
C MET A 73 -19.86 5.97 4.93
N SER A 74 -20.03 4.69 4.56
CA SER A 74 -18.94 3.84 4.07
C SER A 74 -18.30 4.44 2.81
N LYS A 75 -19.10 4.81 1.79
CA LYS A 75 -18.58 5.41 0.55
C LYS A 75 -17.82 6.72 0.77
N TYR A 76 -18.34 7.63 1.61
CA TYR A 76 -17.66 8.89 1.92
C TYR A 76 -16.38 8.69 2.75
N SER A 77 -16.39 7.73 3.69
CA SER A 77 -15.21 7.37 4.48
C SER A 77 -14.09 6.76 3.62
N ILE A 78 -14.43 5.90 2.66
CA ILE A 78 -13.45 5.35 1.71
C ILE A 78 -12.88 6.46 0.83
N LEU A 79 -13.74 7.30 0.26
CA LEU A 79 -13.32 8.39 -0.64
C LEU A 79 -12.38 9.39 0.06
N THR A 80 -12.66 9.71 1.33
CA THR A 80 -11.79 10.58 2.12
C THR A 80 -10.48 9.88 2.47
N SER A 81 -10.49 8.59 2.83
CA SER A 81 -9.24 7.84 3.06
C SER A 81 -8.36 7.72 1.81
N ASP A 82 -8.95 7.50 0.65
CA ASP A 82 -8.24 7.40 -0.64
C ASP A 82 -7.50 8.71 -0.96
N LEU A 83 -8.10 9.86 -0.66
CA LEU A 83 -7.48 11.19 -0.89
C LEU A 83 -6.14 11.35 -0.15
N PHE A 84 -5.97 10.75 1.03
CA PHE A 84 -4.73 10.84 1.80
C PHE A 84 -3.76 9.68 1.51
N ILE A 85 -4.29 8.48 1.28
CA ILE A 85 -3.47 7.27 1.12
C ILE A 85 -2.68 7.30 -0.19
N TYR A 86 -3.31 7.64 -1.33
CA TYR A 86 -2.64 7.59 -2.63
C TYR A 86 -1.51 8.62 -2.77
N PRO A 87 -1.68 9.91 -2.37
CA PRO A 87 -0.56 10.86 -2.36
C PRO A 87 0.55 10.47 -1.40
N GLY A 88 0.21 9.89 -0.24
CA GLY A 88 1.20 9.37 0.71
C GLY A 88 2.05 8.26 0.08
N MET A 89 1.42 7.30 -0.61
CA MET A 89 2.14 6.26 -1.34
C MET A 89 3.01 6.83 -2.46
N PHE A 90 2.49 7.80 -3.23
CA PHE A 90 3.24 8.46 -4.29
C PHE A 90 4.49 9.17 -3.74
N SER A 91 4.38 9.87 -2.61
CA SER A 91 5.51 10.50 -1.95
C SER A 91 6.60 9.49 -1.56
N LEU A 92 6.23 8.29 -1.11
CA LEU A 92 7.20 7.25 -0.77
C LEU A 92 7.92 6.70 -2.01
N TYR A 93 7.25 6.62 -3.17
CA TYR A 93 7.92 6.28 -4.43
C TYR A 93 8.91 7.36 -4.87
N LEU A 94 8.58 8.65 -4.67
CA LEU A 94 9.52 9.74 -4.93
C LEU A 94 10.77 9.64 -4.05
N VAL A 95 10.62 9.35 -2.75
CA VAL A 95 11.75 9.12 -1.85
C VAL A 95 12.60 7.95 -2.36
N ASN A 96 11.99 6.86 -2.82
CA ASN A 96 12.72 5.74 -3.40
C ASN A 96 13.52 6.13 -4.65
N LEU A 97 12.99 7.00 -5.52
CA LEU A 97 13.73 7.54 -6.67
C LEU A 97 14.95 8.35 -6.23
N VAL A 98 14.83 9.15 -5.17
CA VAL A 98 15.97 9.90 -4.62
C VAL A 98 17.06 8.93 -4.13
N ILE A 99 16.71 7.84 -3.45
CA ILE A 99 17.70 6.84 -3.00
C ILE A 99 18.40 6.17 -4.18
N ILE A 100 17.67 5.87 -5.27
CA ILE A 100 18.26 5.33 -6.49
C ILE A 100 19.22 6.34 -7.12
N SER A 101 18.84 7.62 -7.18
CA SER A 101 19.72 8.67 -7.70
C SER A 101 20.99 8.83 -6.86
N LEU A 102 20.88 8.73 -5.54
CA LEU A 102 22.02 8.77 -4.62
C LEU A 102 22.99 7.61 -4.88
N SER A 103 22.45 6.41 -5.11
CA SER A 103 23.26 5.24 -5.47
C SER A 103 24.05 5.48 -6.76
N LEU A 104 23.42 6.02 -7.80
CA LEU A 104 24.10 6.34 -9.07
C LEU A 104 25.20 7.40 -8.90
N VAL A 105 24.90 8.48 -8.17
CA VAL A 105 25.88 9.55 -7.90
C VAL A 105 27.07 9.01 -7.13
N SER A 106 26.83 8.23 -6.07
CA SER A 106 27.91 7.63 -5.28
C SER A 106 28.76 6.63 -6.07
N LEU A 107 28.17 5.90 -7.03
CA LEU A 107 28.92 5.01 -7.92
C LEU A 107 29.83 5.78 -8.87
N LEU A 108 29.32 6.86 -9.49
CA LEU A 108 30.13 7.71 -10.36
C LEU A 108 31.27 8.36 -9.58
N LEU A 109 30.99 8.83 -8.37
CA LEU A 109 31.98 9.44 -7.48
C LEU A 109 33.05 8.42 -7.06
N ALA A 110 32.66 7.18 -6.77
CA ALA A 110 33.58 6.10 -6.44
C ALA A 110 34.56 5.81 -7.58
N ILE A 111 34.06 5.69 -8.82
CA ILE A 111 34.91 5.46 -10.01
C ILE A 111 35.85 6.65 -10.20
N TYR A 112 35.32 7.87 -10.15
CA TYR A 112 36.10 9.09 -10.31
C TYR A 112 37.28 9.15 -9.32
N ILE A 113 37.00 8.97 -8.03
CA ILE A 113 37.99 9.01 -6.96
C ILE A 113 38.95 7.82 -7.08
N THR A 114 38.52 6.65 -7.52
CA THR A 114 39.44 5.49 -7.61
C THR A 114 40.46 5.66 -8.73
N PHE A 115 40.04 6.23 -9.87
CA PHE A 115 40.88 6.35 -11.06
C PHE A 115 41.67 7.66 -11.19
N MET A 116 41.58 8.58 -10.21
CA MET A 116 42.28 9.87 -10.24
C MET A 116 42.07 10.62 -11.57
N MET A 117 40.85 10.65 -12.09
CA MET A 117 40.60 11.32 -13.36
C MET A 117 40.48 12.83 -13.16
N ASP A 118 41.29 13.63 -13.83
CA ASP A 118 41.33 15.11 -13.66
C ASP A 118 40.18 15.88 -14.35
N PHE A 119 39.03 15.23 -14.63
CA PHE A 119 37.96 15.85 -15.42
C PHE A 119 37.09 16.85 -14.65
N LEU A 120 37.05 16.82 -13.31
CA LEU A 120 36.27 17.75 -12.51
C LEU A 120 37.18 18.74 -11.77
N VAL A 121 37.16 20.00 -12.19
CA VAL A 121 37.90 21.12 -11.57
C VAL A 121 37.60 21.29 -10.07
N PHE A 122 36.49 20.75 -9.59
CA PHE A 122 36.03 20.88 -8.21
C PHE A 122 36.64 19.86 -7.23
N ILE A 123 37.23 18.76 -7.70
CA ILE A 123 37.76 17.72 -6.79
C ILE A 123 39.29 17.81 -6.79
N PRO A 124 39.92 18.16 -5.65
CA PRO A 124 41.37 18.29 -5.54
C PRO A 124 42.06 16.95 -5.80
N VAL A 125 43.24 17.00 -6.42
CA VAL A 125 44.08 15.82 -6.69
C VAL A 125 44.39 15.12 -5.37
N MET A 126 43.97 13.87 -5.25
CA MET A 126 44.15 13.09 -4.02
C MET A 126 45.43 12.25 -4.07
N VAL A 127 46.06 12.05 -2.92
CA VAL A 127 47.31 11.29 -2.80
C VAL A 127 47.01 9.79 -2.70
N PHE A 128 47.79 8.96 -3.38
CA PHE A 128 47.75 7.51 -3.21
C PHE A 128 48.41 7.10 -1.89
N PRO A 129 47.86 6.18 -1.07
CA PRO A 129 46.71 5.29 -1.31
C PRO A 129 45.36 5.79 -0.78
N PHE A 130 45.30 7.00 -0.20
CA PHE A 130 44.10 7.55 0.43
C PHE A 130 42.88 7.53 -0.53
N SER A 131 43.10 7.89 -1.79
CA SER A 131 42.05 7.89 -2.80
C SER A 131 41.41 6.53 -3.06
N LEU A 132 42.18 5.44 -3.07
CA LEU A 132 41.62 4.10 -3.29
C LEU A 132 40.62 3.73 -2.19
N PHE A 133 40.95 3.98 -0.92
CA PHE A 133 40.09 3.66 0.21
C PHE A 133 38.86 4.57 0.29
N LEU A 134 39.01 5.85 -0.07
CA LEU A 134 37.89 6.77 -0.21
C LEU A 134 36.93 6.30 -1.32
N GLY A 135 37.47 5.91 -2.49
CA GLY A 135 36.69 5.35 -3.60
C GLY A 135 35.94 4.07 -3.23
N LEU A 136 36.62 3.14 -2.54
CA LEU A 136 36.00 1.92 -2.00
C LEU A 136 34.87 2.21 -1.00
N SER A 137 35.01 3.25 -0.18
CA SER A 137 33.95 3.70 0.73
C SER A 137 32.72 4.16 -0.05
N PHE A 138 32.88 5.01 -1.08
CA PHE A 138 31.77 5.45 -1.92
C PHE A 138 31.15 4.31 -2.75
N LEU A 139 31.96 3.33 -3.18
CA LEU A 139 31.47 2.14 -3.85
C LEU A 139 30.57 1.31 -2.91
N SER A 140 31.00 1.13 -1.66
CA SER A 140 30.21 0.45 -0.63
C SER A 140 28.91 1.20 -0.32
N LEU A 141 28.96 2.53 -0.28
CA LEU A 141 27.78 3.39 -0.12
C LEU A 141 26.78 3.24 -1.29
N ALA A 142 27.29 3.12 -2.52
CA ALA A 142 26.47 2.90 -3.71
C ALA A 142 25.71 1.56 -3.63
N VAL A 143 26.41 0.49 -3.25
CA VAL A 143 25.83 -0.85 -3.07
C VAL A 143 24.81 -0.85 -1.93
N LEU A 144 25.11 -0.19 -0.81
CA LEU A 144 24.19 -0.05 0.31
C LEU A 144 22.91 0.66 -0.13
N SER A 145 23.03 1.83 -0.75
CA SER A 145 21.90 2.64 -1.20
C SER A 145 21.05 1.89 -2.23
N PHE A 146 21.69 1.17 -3.15
CA PHE A 146 20.99 0.32 -4.12
C PHE A 146 20.20 -0.81 -3.43
N SER A 147 20.85 -1.54 -2.53
CA SER A 147 20.22 -2.67 -1.83
C SER A 147 19.01 -2.20 -1.00
N MET A 148 19.12 -1.02 -0.39
CA MET A 148 18.06 -0.37 0.38
C MET A 148 16.90 0.06 -0.53
N ALA A 149 17.18 0.65 -1.69
CA ALA A 149 16.15 1.02 -2.67
C ALA A 149 15.34 -0.19 -3.15
N VAL A 150 16.01 -1.32 -3.42
CA VAL A 150 15.29 -2.54 -3.85
C VAL A 150 14.40 -3.09 -2.73
N LEU A 151 14.84 -3.04 -1.47
CA LEU A 151 14.01 -3.44 -0.32
C LEU A 151 12.76 -2.56 -0.19
N LEU A 152 12.95 -1.24 -0.25
CA LEU A 152 11.87 -0.26 -0.16
C LEU A 152 10.88 -0.44 -1.31
N PHE A 153 11.36 -0.60 -2.54
CA PHE A 153 10.50 -0.84 -3.71
C PHE A 153 9.65 -2.10 -3.56
N LYS A 154 10.23 -3.21 -3.09
CA LYS A 154 9.49 -4.45 -2.82
C LYS A 154 8.41 -4.25 -1.76
N TYR A 155 8.73 -3.51 -0.70
CA TYR A 155 7.79 -3.19 0.36
C TYR A 155 6.63 -2.31 -0.14
N LEU A 156 6.92 -1.24 -0.89
CA LEU A 156 5.91 -0.36 -1.49
C LEU A 156 4.97 -1.10 -2.44
N ASN A 157 5.49 -1.97 -3.30
CA ASN A 157 4.65 -2.76 -4.20
C ASN A 157 3.69 -3.69 -3.46
N ILE A 158 4.10 -4.23 -2.31
CA ILE A 158 3.23 -5.08 -1.49
C ILE A 158 2.16 -4.23 -0.80
N LEU A 159 2.51 -3.03 -0.31
CA LEU A 159 1.53 -2.08 0.24
C LEU A 159 0.49 -1.69 -0.81
N MET A 160 0.91 -1.34 -2.03
CA MET A 160 -0.01 -1.02 -3.13
C MET A 160 -0.97 -2.17 -3.45
N LYS A 161 -0.48 -3.41 -3.49
CA LYS A 161 -1.34 -4.59 -3.69
C LYS A 161 -2.35 -4.77 -2.55
N ARG A 162 -1.92 -4.56 -1.30
CA ARG A 162 -2.83 -4.63 -0.13
C ARG A 162 -3.90 -3.56 -0.18
N LEU A 163 -3.53 -2.32 -0.51
CA LEU A 163 -4.46 -1.20 -0.65
C LEU A 163 -5.49 -1.47 -1.76
N GLY A 164 -5.04 -1.96 -2.92
CA GLY A 164 -5.96 -2.30 -4.02
C GLY A 164 -6.91 -3.45 -3.70
N LEU A 165 -6.44 -4.48 -2.99
CA LEU A 165 -7.29 -5.59 -2.55
C LEU A 165 -8.29 -5.17 -1.48
N TRP A 166 -7.85 -4.36 -0.51
CA TRP A 166 -8.73 -3.78 0.50
C TRP A 166 -9.83 -2.93 -0.16
N HIS A 167 -9.47 -2.04 -1.08
CA HIS A 167 -10.45 -1.21 -1.79
C HIS A 167 -11.47 -2.08 -2.56
N LYS A 168 -11.02 -3.14 -3.24
CA LYS A 168 -11.90 -4.11 -3.92
C LYS A 168 -12.84 -4.85 -2.95
N GLN A 169 -12.38 -5.19 -1.76
CA GLN A 169 -13.17 -5.88 -0.74
C GLN A 169 -14.21 -4.96 -0.12
N VAL A 170 -13.84 -3.71 0.17
CA VAL A 170 -14.76 -2.72 0.72
C VAL A 170 -15.86 -2.37 -0.29
N LEU A 171 -15.53 -2.26 -1.58
CA LEU A 171 -16.54 -2.09 -2.65
C LEU A 171 -17.54 -3.25 -2.73
N LYS A 172 -17.12 -4.46 -2.37
CA LYS A 172 -17.97 -5.67 -2.31
C LYS A 172 -18.76 -5.80 -1.00
N GLY A 173 -18.60 -4.87 -0.06
CA GLY A 173 -19.26 -4.93 1.25
C GLY A 173 -18.76 -6.06 2.16
N GLN A 174 -17.60 -6.66 1.86
CA GLN A 174 -17.01 -7.74 2.63
C GLN A 174 -15.82 -7.21 3.45
N TYR A 175 -15.92 -7.23 4.78
CA TYR A 175 -14.90 -6.72 5.69
C TYR A 175 -13.89 -7.81 6.10
N LEU A 176 -13.27 -8.50 5.14
CA LEU A 176 -12.32 -9.56 5.47
C LEU A 176 -10.89 -9.03 5.47
N HIS A 177 -10.26 -8.95 6.65
CA HIS A 177 -8.84 -8.56 6.77
C HIS A 177 -7.94 -9.68 6.22
N GLN A 178 -7.60 -9.61 4.94
CA GLN A 178 -6.63 -10.54 4.34
C GLN A 178 -5.20 -10.07 4.60
N PHE A 179 -4.54 -10.68 5.58
CA PHE A 179 -3.14 -10.42 5.89
C PHE A 179 -2.22 -11.11 4.87
N ILE A 180 -1.83 -10.41 3.80
CA ILE A 180 -0.74 -10.91 2.94
C ILE A 180 0.57 -10.80 3.70
N ALA A 181 1.15 -11.89 4.17
CA ALA A 181 2.45 -11.87 4.84
C ALA A 181 3.56 -11.34 3.89
N VAL A 182 4.32 -10.34 4.32
CA VAL A 182 5.51 -9.89 3.58
C VAL A 182 6.62 -10.90 3.82
N LYS A 183 6.85 -11.81 2.88
CA LYS A 183 8.04 -12.67 2.91
C LYS A 183 9.26 -11.85 2.49
N GLN A 184 9.88 -11.18 3.45
CA GLN A 184 11.15 -10.50 3.21
C GLN A 184 12.25 -11.54 3.00
N SER A 185 13.05 -11.38 1.92
CA SER A 185 14.17 -12.27 1.68
C SER A 185 15.26 -12.02 2.73
N LYS A 186 15.61 -13.06 3.49
CA LYS A 186 16.72 -13.00 4.48
C LYS A 186 18.03 -12.53 3.83
N VAL A 187 18.26 -12.93 2.58
CA VAL A 187 19.44 -12.58 1.79
C VAL A 187 19.58 -11.07 1.58
N MET A 188 18.51 -10.34 1.25
CA MET A 188 18.63 -8.88 1.02
C MET A 188 18.89 -8.11 2.31
N LYS A 189 18.33 -8.56 3.44
CA LYS A 189 18.67 -7.97 4.75
C LYS A 189 20.12 -8.20 5.12
N MET A 190 20.62 -9.42 4.89
CA MET A 190 22.04 -9.72 5.09
C MET A 190 22.92 -8.85 4.18
N MET A 191 22.59 -8.68 2.90
CA MET A 191 23.34 -7.82 1.99
C MET A 191 23.38 -6.35 2.46
N CYS A 192 22.26 -5.81 2.94
CA CYS A 192 22.22 -4.45 3.50
C CYS A 192 23.08 -4.32 4.78
N LEU A 193 23.06 -5.34 5.64
CA LEU A 193 23.88 -5.33 6.87
C LEU A 193 25.37 -5.42 6.56
N TRP A 194 25.77 -6.35 5.68
CA TRP A 194 27.18 -6.52 5.31
C TRP A 194 27.73 -5.31 4.55
N SER A 195 26.94 -4.69 3.67
CA SER A 195 27.35 -3.43 3.03
C SER A 195 27.48 -2.29 4.03
N SER A 196 26.59 -2.17 5.02
CA SER A 196 26.73 -1.17 6.09
C SER A 196 27.98 -1.36 6.92
N ILE A 197 28.33 -2.60 7.26
CA ILE A 197 29.56 -2.91 8.00
C ILE A 197 30.78 -2.57 7.16
N SER A 198 30.79 -2.98 5.88
CA SER A 198 31.89 -2.69 4.95
C SER A 198 32.10 -1.19 4.76
N PHE A 199 31.01 -0.41 4.62
CA PHE A 199 31.09 1.04 4.48
C PHE A 199 31.75 1.71 5.69
N ILE A 200 31.30 1.35 6.90
CA ILE A 200 31.86 1.91 8.14
C ILE A 200 33.34 1.56 8.27
N LEU A 201 33.73 0.31 7.96
CA LEU A 201 35.12 -0.13 8.01
C LEU A 201 36.00 0.67 7.05
N PHE A 202 35.61 0.81 5.78
CA PHE A 202 36.41 1.56 4.82
C PHE A 202 36.48 3.05 5.14
N PHE A 203 35.40 3.63 5.67
CA PHE A 203 35.39 5.03 6.09
C PHE A 203 36.37 5.29 7.24
N ILE A 204 36.39 4.42 8.25
CA ILE A 204 37.36 4.50 9.37
C ILE A 204 38.79 4.35 8.87
N ILE A 205 39.06 3.36 7.99
CA ILE A 205 40.39 3.15 7.42
C ILE A 205 40.85 4.40 6.64
N THR A 206 39.95 4.99 5.85
CA THR A 206 40.25 6.17 5.05
C THR A 206 40.58 7.37 5.93
N PHE A 207 39.83 7.55 7.03
CA PHE A 207 40.09 8.60 8.01
C PHE A 207 41.48 8.42 8.67
N ILE A 208 41.79 7.20 9.14
CA ILE A 208 43.09 6.90 9.75
C ILE A 208 44.23 7.17 8.75
N LEU A 209 44.08 6.75 7.49
CA LEU A 209 45.06 7.02 6.45
C LEU A 209 45.29 8.52 6.25
N GLY A 210 44.22 9.32 6.19
CA GLY A 210 44.31 10.79 6.08
C GLY A 210 45.14 11.41 7.21
N VAL A 211 44.90 11.00 8.45
CA VAL A 211 45.67 11.46 9.62
C VAL A 211 47.13 11.01 9.55
N THR A 212 47.39 9.75 9.19
CA THR A 212 48.77 9.24 9.13
C THR A 212 49.61 9.88 8.02
N MET A 213 49.00 10.27 6.90
CA MET A 213 49.71 10.85 5.76
C MET A 213 50.05 12.33 5.96
N THR A 214 49.23 13.06 6.72
CA THR A 214 49.42 14.50 6.95
C THR A 214 50.02 14.81 8.31
N GLY A 215 49.94 13.88 9.27
CA GLY A 215 50.37 14.10 10.65
C GLY A 215 49.36 14.91 11.47
N ASP A 216 48.31 15.43 10.84
CA ASP A 216 47.29 16.29 11.44
C ASP A 216 45.88 15.71 11.25
N PRO A 217 44.98 15.90 12.23
CA PRO A 217 43.59 15.47 12.11
C PRO A 217 42.80 16.25 11.04
N GLN A 218 43.28 17.44 10.66
CA GLN A 218 42.69 18.32 9.65
C GLN A 218 43.37 18.14 8.28
N PHE A 219 43.51 16.89 7.83
CA PHE A 219 44.19 16.54 6.57
C PHE A 219 43.61 17.26 5.33
N TRP A 220 42.35 17.67 5.37
CA TRP A 220 41.68 18.41 4.30
C TRP A 220 42.20 19.84 4.12
N GLU A 221 42.68 20.48 5.19
CA GLU A 221 43.32 21.81 5.11
C GLU A 221 44.72 21.69 4.50
N TYR A 222 45.47 20.66 4.90
CA TYR A 222 46.79 20.37 4.36
C TYR A 222 46.77 20.14 2.85
N TRP A 223 45.71 19.52 2.32
CA TRP A 223 45.52 19.29 0.89
C TRP A 223 44.78 20.42 0.16
N ASN A 224 44.51 21.55 0.81
CA ASN A 224 43.82 22.70 0.22
C ASN A 224 42.46 22.35 -0.41
N TRP A 225 41.68 21.45 0.20
CA TRP A 225 40.41 21.00 -0.38
C TRP A 225 39.32 22.09 -0.42
N PHE A 226 39.46 23.14 0.39
CA PHE A 226 38.45 24.18 0.59
C PHE A 226 38.98 25.61 0.33
N ASN A 227 40.12 25.74 -0.35
CA ASN A 227 40.71 27.05 -0.70
C ASN A 227 40.24 27.56 -2.07
#